data_AF-A0A6J1R0Z1-F1
#
_entry.id   AF-A0A6J1R0Z1-F1
#
_cell.length_a   1.000
_cell.length_b   1.000
_cell.length_c   1.000
_cell.angle_alpha   90.00
_cell.angle_beta   90.00
_cell.angle_gamma   90.00
#
_symmetry.space_group_name_H-M   'P 1'
#
loop_
_entity.id
_entity.type
_entity.pdbx_description
1 polymer ?
#
loop_
_entity_poly.entity_id
_entity_poly.type
_entity_poly.pdbx_seq_one_letter_code
_entity_poly.pdbx_strand_id
1 'polypeptide(L)'
;MFVKRDINDAKQREETEPNINATTPRDAAIPDAADIGGASDKPMETNIKATEKTTFGKDFQDLEEKFVAKTGIPSWGLVAILIAVGIIVLGVCFCCIRRCCRKRRSKDGKKGLKGAVDLKSVQLLGSTYKDKVQPDMEELTDNAEEPDEAESKQSEVKLGKLQYKLEYDFNSNSLAVTVIQAEELPALDMGGTSDPYVKVYLLPDKKKKFETKVHRKTLNPVFNETFTFKSVPYADAMNKTLVFAIFDFDRFSKHDQIGEVKVPLCQIDLAQTIEEWRELQSVEGEGGQDNKLGDICFSLRYVPTAGKLTVVILEAKNLKKMDVGGLSDPYVKIALMQNGKRLKKKKTSIKKCTLNPYYNESFTFEVPFEQIQKVQLVVTVVDYDRIGTSEPIGKVVLGYNASGTELRHWSDMLASPRRPIAQWHTLKDPEDGDKKD
;
A
#
# COMPACT_ATOMS: atom_id res chain seq x y z
N MET A 1 -23.52 51.07 36.48
CA MET A 1 -23.93 52.49 36.65
C MET A 1 -22.68 53.33 36.78
N PHE A 2 -22.41 54.41 36.04
CA PHE A 2 -22.95 54.93 34.75
C PHE A 2 -21.73 55.42 33.94
N VAL A 3 -21.53 55.04 32.67
CA VAL A 3 -21.95 55.77 31.44
C VAL A 3 -21.38 57.19 31.28
N LYS A 4 -20.54 57.37 30.25
CA LYS A 4 -20.55 58.42 29.18
C LYS A 4 -19.42 58.08 28.20
N ARG A 5 -19.53 57.97 26.85
CA ARG A 5 -20.39 58.51 25.76
C ARG A 5 -20.11 59.95 25.31
N ASP A 6 -19.68 60.01 24.04
CA ASP A 6 -19.92 61.03 22.97
C ASP A 6 -19.29 62.44 23.22
N ILE A 7 -18.91 63.27 22.23
CA ILE A 7 -19.56 63.67 20.95
C ILE A 7 -18.53 64.15 19.87
N ASN A 8 -18.92 64.00 18.59
CA ASN A 8 -18.54 64.62 17.30
C ASN A 8 -17.42 65.69 17.16
N ASP A 9 -16.80 65.75 15.96
CA ASP A 9 -17.11 66.84 14.99
C ASP A 9 -16.86 66.41 13.51
N ALA A 10 -17.34 67.16 12.50
CA ALA A 10 -17.45 66.71 11.10
C ALA A 10 -17.21 67.76 9.99
N LYS A 11 -16.91 67.31 8.75
CA LYS A 11 -17.09 68.08 7.49
C LYS A 11 -17.21 67.20 6.23
N GLN A 12 -17.66 67.78 5.11
CA GLN A 12 -18.39 67.09 4.01
C GLN A 12 -17.80 67.25 2.58
N ARG A 13 -18.41 66.47 1.64
CA ARG A 13 -18.56 66.60 0.15
C ARG A 13 -17.85 65.48 -0.64
N GLU A 14 -18.50 64.66 -1.48
CA GLU A 14 -19.34 64.93 -2.70
C GLU A 14 -18.47 65.51 -3.84
N GLU A 15 -18.48 65.02 -5.10
CA GLU A 15 -19.16 63.89 -5.77
C GLU A 15 -18.31 63.46 -7.02
N THR A 16 -18.66 62.62 -8.02
CA THR A 16 -19.88 61.95 -8.56
C THR A 16 -19.47 60.63 -9.30
N GLU A 17 -20.42 59.79 -9.76
CA GLU A 17 -20.26 58.87 -10.91
C GLU A 17 -21.05 59.38 -12.15
N PRO A 18 -20.95 58.74 -13.34
CA PRO A 18 -21.98 57.76 -13.70
C PRO A 18 -21.48 56.51 -14.47
N ASN A 19 -22.40 55.58 -14.75
CA ASN A 19 -22.15 54.20 -15.19
C ASN A 19 -23.01 53.80 -16.43
N ILE A 20 -22.87 52.55 -16.87
CA ILE A 20 -23.75 51.65 -17.67
C ILE A 20 -23.82 51.66 -19.21
N ASN A 21 -23.69 50.43 -19.74
CA ASN A 21 -24.37 49.78 -20.88
C ASN A 21 -23.96 50.00 -22.36
N ALA A 22 -23.09 49.09 -22.80
CA ALA A 22 -23.20 48.17 -23.96
C ALA A 22 -24.34 48.30 -25.00
N THR A 23 -24.01 48.05 -26.28
CA THR A 23 -24.65 47.05 -27.20
C THR A 23 -23.90 46.95 -28.54
N THR A 24 -23.66 45.73 -29.06
CA THR A 24 -23.14 45.41 -30.41
C THR A 24 -24.30 45.22 -31.42
N PRO A 25 -24.14 45.43 -32.74
CA PRO A 25 -23.57 44.37 -33.60
C PRO A 25 -22.92 44.80 -34.97
N ARG A 26 -22.31 43.82 -35.68
CA ARG A 26 -22.38 43.46 -37.14
C ARG A 26 -22.42 44.55 -38.24
N ASP A 27 -21.91 44.35 -39.47
CA ASP A 27 -21.33 43.17 -40.15
C ASP A 27 -20.43 43.54 -41.35
N ALA A 28 -19.69 42.55 -41.88
CA ALA A 28 -19.22 42.36 -43.27
C ALA A 28 -18.51 43.47 -44.10
N ALA A 29 -17.31 43.14 -44.63
CA ALA A 29 -17.01 43.16 -46.08
C ALA A 29 -15.66 42.50 -46.44
N ILE A 30 -15.63 41.71 -47.53
CA ILE A 30 -14.45 41.30 -48.33
C ILE A 30 -14.91 41.34 -49.81
N PRO A 31 -14.04 41.65 -50.79
CA PRO A 31 -13.62 40.60 -51.73
C PRO A 31 -12.19 40.77 -52.31
N ASP A 32 -11.60 39.63 -52.75
CA ASP A 32 -10.85 39.36 -54.01
C ASP A 32 -9.74 40.31 -54.56
N ALA A 33 -8.74 39.86 -55.35
CA ALA A 33 -8.11 38.53 -55.59
C ALA A 33 -6.88 38.71 -56.54
N ALA A 34 -6.02 37.67 -56.64
CA ALA A 34 -5.01 37.44 -57.71
C ALA A 34 -3.82 38.43 -57.85
N ASP A 35 -2.68 38.12 -58.48
CA ASP A 35 -1.90 36.87 -58.69
C ASP A 35 -0.48 37.23 -59.25
N ILE A 36 0.43 36.25 -59.37
CA ILE A 36 1.68 36.22 -60.17
C ILE A 36 2.91 37.04 -59.69
N GLY A 37 3.86 36.32 -59.07
CA GLY A 37 5.23 36.21 -59.63
C GLY A 37 6.40 37.01 -59.04
N GLY A 38 7.61 36.46 -59.19
CA GLY A 38 8.91 37.13 -58.94
C GLY A 38 9.69 36.56 -57.74
N ALA A 39 11.02 36.42 -57.88
CA ALA A 39 11.90 35.90 -56.83
C ALA A 39 13.20 36.71 -56.71
N SER A 40 13.72 36.86 -55.49
CA SER A 40 15.16 37.03 -55.23
C SER A 40 15.55 36.89 -53.75
N ASP A 41 16.83 36.53 -53.55
CA ASP A 41 17.56 36.10 -52.35
C ASP A 41 17.55 36.95 -51.05
N LYS A 42 17.67 36.20 -49.93
CA LYS A 42 18.56 36.40 -48.76
C LYS A 42 18.12 37.29 -47.57
N PRO A 43 18.72 37.07 -46.36
CA PRO A 43 17.89 36.65 -45.23
C PRO A 43 17.72 37.69 -44.11
N MET A 44 16.72 37.41 -43.26
CA MET A 44 16.38 38.16 -42.06
C MET A 44 17.17 37.64 -40.84
N GLU A 45 17.66 38.55 -39.99
CA GLU A 45 18.32 38.21 -38.72
C GLU A 45 17.33 37.58 -37.72
N THR A 46 17.75 36.53 -37.01
CA THR A 46 16.96 35.93 -35.92
C THR A 46 17.59 36.22 -34.56
N ASN A 47 16.84 36.93 -33.72
CA ASN A 47 17.31 37.46 -32.44
C ASN A 47 17.16 36.42 -31.31
N ILE A 48 18.25 35.79 -30.90
CA ILE A 48 18.25 34.79 -29.81
C ILE A 48 18.37 35.51 -28.46
N LYS A 49 17.28 35.53 -27.69
CA LYS A 49 17.27 36.04 -26.31
C LYS A 49 18.13 35.17 -25.39
N ALA A 50 18.94 35.81 -24.55
CA ALA A 50 19.76 35.13 -23.55
C ALA A 50 18.91 34.54 -22.41
N THR A 51 19.31 33.36 -21.92
CA THR A 51 18.68 32.69 -20.77
C THR A 51 19.42 33.04 -19.47
N GLU A 52 18.67 33.33 -18.39
CA GLU A 52 19.24 33.67 -17.09
C GLU A 52 19.95 32.47 -16.44
N LYS A 53 21.17 32.68 -15.92
CA LYS A 53 21.88 31.69 -15.11
C LYS A 53 21.51 31.83 -13.63
N THR A 54 21.03 30.74 -13.03
CA THR A 54 20.59 30.68 -11.63
C THR A 54 21.74 30.93 -10.64
N THR A 55 21.40 31.50 -9.48
CA THR A 55 22.35 32.00 -8.47
C THR A 55 23.40 30.97 -8.04
N PHE A 56 22.99 29.72 -7.86
CA PHE A 56 23.84 28.60 -7.43
C PHE A 56 25.08 28.37 -8.33
N GLY A 57 24.99 28.70 -9.62
CA GLY A 57 26.12 28.61 -10.53
C GLY A 57 27.22 29.64 -10.25
N LYS A 58 26.84 30.83 -9.73
CA LYS A 58 27.79 31.89 -9.39
C LYS A 58 28.58 31.51 -8.14
N ASP A 59 27.90 31.06 -7.09
CA ASP A 59 28.52 30.64 -5.83
C ASP A 59 29.55 29.51 -6.03
N PHE A 60 29.33 28.62 -7.00
CA PHE A 60 30.27 27.58 -7.38
C PHE A 60 31.51 28.13 -8.12
N GLN A 61 31.31 29.00 -9.12
CA GLN A 61 32.41 29.63 -9.88
C GLN A 61 33.30 30.50 -8.98
N ASP A 62 32.69 31.29 -8.08
CA ASP A 62 33.37 32.11 -7.07
C ASP A 62 34.23 31.28 -6.10
N LEU A 63 33.97 29.97 -5.98
CA LEU A 63 34.68 29.03 -5.11
C LEU A 63 35.77 28.29 -5.90
N GLU A 64 35.52 27.92 -7.16
CA GLU A 64 36.54 27.39 -8.08
C GLU A 64 37.69 28.41 -8.26
N GLU A 65 37.41 29.67 -8.61
CA GLU A 65 38.46 30.68 -8.83
C GLU A 65 39.34 30.87 -7.59
N LYS A 66 38.74 30.99 -6.40
CA LYS A 66 39.46 31.16 -5.14
C LYS A 66 40.30 29.94 -4.75
N PHE A 67 39.93 28.75 -5.22
CA PHE A 67 40.70 27.52 -4.97
C PHE A 67 41.83 27.33 -5.99
N VAL A 68 41.57 27.58 -7.27
CA VAL A 68 42.57 27.56 -8.35
C VAL A 68 43.67 28.58 -8.06
N ALA A 69 43.30 29.84 -7.75
CA ALA A 69 44.26 30.90 -7.43
C ALA A 69 45.11 30.64 -6.18
N LYS A 70 44.62 29.79 -5.25
CA LYS A 70 45.31 29.48 -3.99
C LYS A 70 46.12 28.18 -4.01
N THR A 71 45.89 27.30 -4.98
CA THR A 71 46.54 25.98 -5.07
C THR A 71 47.32 25.73 -6.36
N GLY A 72 47.06 26.50 -7.43
CA GLY A 72 47.62 26.25 -8.76
C GLY A 72 47.07 25.00 -9.45
N ILE A 73 46.11 24.30 -8.84
CA ILE A 73 45.50 23.08 -9.39
C ILE A 73 44.38 23.50 -10.35
N PRO A 74 44.34 22.99 -11.60
CA PRO A 74 43.24 23.26 -12.54
C PRO A 74 41.92 22.65 -12.05
N SER A 75 40.77 23.21 -12.49
CA SER A 75 39.42 22.84 -12.02
C SER A 75 39.12 21.33 -12.07
N TRP A 76 39.58 20.63 -13.12
CA TRP A 76 39.42 19.16 -13.23
C TRP A 76 40.13 18.39 -12.10
N GLY A 77 41.25 18.92 -11.57
CA GLY A 77 41.95 18.37 -10.42
C GLY A 77 41.18 18.57 -9.12
N LEU A 78 40.45 19.68 -8.98
CA LEU A 78 39.55 19.94 -7.86
C LEU A 78 38.40 18.91 -7.82
N VAL A 79 37.78 18.67 -8.99
CA VAL A 79 36.76 17.62 -9.17
C VAL A 79 37.32 16.23 -8.89
N ALA A 80 38.53 15.92 -9.36
CA ALA A 80 39.19 14.65 -9.08
C ALA A 80 39.47 14.44 -7.57
N ILE A 81 39.86 15.49 -6.84
CA ILE A 81 40.03 15.44 -5.38
C ILE A 81 38.69 15.17 -4.68
N LEU A 82 37.60 15.83 -5.08
CA LEU A 82 36.27 15.59 -4.50
C LEU A 82 35.78 14.15 -4.75
N ILE A 83 36.01 13.61 -5.96
CA ILE A 83 35.71 12.21 -6.29
C ILE A 83 36.56 11.25 -5.44
N ALA A 84 37.87 11.52 -5.29
CA ALA A 84 38.75 10.70 -4.47
C ALA A 84 38.33 10.69 -2.98
N VAL A 85 37.97 11.84 -2.41
CA VAL A 85 37.42 11.94 -1.05
C VAL A 85 36.10 11.16 -0.93
N GLY A 86 35.21 11.27 -1.92
CA GLY A 86 33.96 10.49 -1.97
C GLY A 86 34.20 8.98 -1.96
N ILE A 87 35.14 8.49 -2.78
CA ILE A 87 35.54 7.07 -2.84
C ILE A 87 36.14 6.61 -1.50
N ILE A 88 36.98 7.44 -0.85
CA ILE A 88 37.55 7.15 0.47
C ILE A 88 36.44 7.06 1.53
N VAL A 89 35.49 8.00 1.56
CA VAL A 89 34.35 7.99 2.50
C VAL A 89 33.47 6.75 2.28
N LEU A 90 33.16 6.40 1.03
CA LEU A 90 32.41 5.19 0.70
C LEU A 90 33.17 3.92 1.10
N GLY A 91 34.48 3.87 0.87
CA GLY A 91 35.36 2.76 1.28
C GLY A 91 35.43 2.60 2.81
N VAL A 92 35.51 3.70 3.56
CA VAL A 92 35.45 3.71 5.03
C VAL A 92 34.07 3.26 5.53
N CYS A 93 32.97 3.76 4.95
CA CYS A 93 31.62 3.30 5.28
C CYS A 93 31.44 1.80 5.02
N PHE A 94 31.88 1.29 3.87
CA PHE A 94 31.86 -0.13 3.54
C PHE A 94 32.71 -0.96 4.51
N CYS A 95 33.91 -0.49 4.87
CA CYS A 95 34.75 -1.13 5.88
C CYS A 95 34.10 -1.15 7.26
N CYS A 96 33.43 -0.06 7.69
CA CYS A 96 32.70 0.00 8.95
C CYS A 96 31.52 -0.98 8.96
N ILE A 97 30.70 -1.02 7.91
CA ILE A 97 29.59 -1.98 7.76
C ILE A 97 30.13 -3.42 7.81
N ARG A 98 31.13 -3.75 6.98
CA ARG A 98 31.74 -5.09 6.93
C ARG A 98 32.39 -5.50 8.26
N ARG A 99 33.00 -4.57 9.00
CA ARG A 99 33.64 -4.80 10.32
C ARG A 99 32.61 -4.97 11.44
N CYS A 100 31.47 -4.26 11.38
CA CYS A 100 30.35 -4.45 12.30
C CYS A 100 29.63 -5.79 12.06
N CYS A 101 29.25 -6.10 10.82
CA CYS A 101 28.55 -7.34 10.48
C CYS A 101 29.40 -8.60 10.79
N ARG A 102 30.73 -8.55 10.56
CA ARG A 102 31.63 -9.69 10.82
C ARG A 102 31.89 -9.96 12.30
N LYS A 103 31.62 -9.01 13.23
CA LYS A 103 31.92 -9.17 14.66
C LYS A 103 30.79 -9.82 15.49
N ARG A 104 29.74 -10.35 14.86
CA ARG A 104 28.58 -11.00 15.53
C ARG A 104 28.40 -12.50 15.25
N ARG A 105 29.41 -13.17 14.66
CA ARG A 105 29.45 -14.64 14.46
C ARG A 105 30.73 -15.28 15.01
N SER A 106 30.83 -15.40 16.34
CA SER A 106 31.62 -16.43 17.05
C SER A 106 31.45 -16.27 18.57
N LYS A 107 31.27 -17.40 19.29
CA LYS A 107 31.15 -17.53 20.77
C LYS A 107 29.99 -16.77 21.44
N ASP A 108 29.35 -17.26 22.50
CA ASP A 108 29.37 -18.56 23.23
C ASP A 108 27.88 -18.97 23.45
N GLY A 109 27.46 -20.13 23.95
CA GLY A 109 28.14 -21.31 24.52
C GLY A 109 27.23 -21.94 25.59
N LYS A 110 27.07 -23.27 25.61
CA LYS A 110 26.09 -23.98 26.47
C LYS A 110 26.23 -23.68 27.97
N LYS A 111 25.13 -23.33 28.63
CA LYS A 111 24.76 -23.81 29.98
C LYS A 111 23.25 -24.06 30.03
N GLY A 112 22.80 -25.01 30.84
CA GLY A 112 21.38 -25.31 31.03
C GLY A 112 21.10 -25.92 32.40
N LEU A 113 19.88 -25.72 32.87
CA LEU A 113 19.30 -26.32 34.09
C LEU A 113 17.80 -26.42 33.83
N LYS A 114 17.25 -27.62 33.61
CA LYS A 114 16.52 -28.41 34.62
C LYS A 114 15.47 -27.60 35.40
N GLY A 115 14.21 -27.87 35.09
CA GLY A 115 13.02 -27.34 35.78
C GLY A 115 11.75 -27.95 35.19
N ALA A 116 11.46 -29.19 35.55
CA ALA A 116 10.20 -29.86 35.18
C ALA A 116 9.15 -29.61 36.27
N VAL A 117 7.95 -29.16 35.88
CA VAL A 117 6.78 -29.02 36.75
C VAL A 117 5.54 -29.46 35.96
N ASP A 118 4.55 -30.01 36.66
CA ASP A 118 3.46 -30.83 36.11
C ASP A 118 2.33 -30.03 35.42
N LEU A 119 1.68 -30.66 34.44
CA LEU A 119 0.60 -30.10 33.61
C LEU A 119 -0.78 -30.51 34.14
N LYS A 120 -1.15 -30.09 35.36
CA LYS A 120 -2.39 -30.59 35.99
C LYS A 120 -3.16 -29.66 36.94
N SER A 121 -3.04 -28.33 36.79
CA SER A 121 -3.64 -27.36 37.73
C SER A 121 -4.39 -26.16 37.10
N VAL A 122 -4.96 -26.30 35.90
CA VAL A 122 -5.83 -25.28 35.29
C VAL A 122 -7.19 -25.86 34.85
N GLN A 123 -7.74 -26.76 35.66
CA GLN A 123 -9.08 -27.36 35.46
C GLN A 123 -9.93 -27.32 36.74
N LEU A 124 -9.89 -26.19 37.47
CA LEU A 124 -10.68 -25.99 38.69
C LEU A 124 -11.11 -24.53 38.95
N LEU A 125 -11.25 -23.72 37.89
CA LEU A 125 -11.60 -22.29 37.97
C LEU A 125 -12.61 -21.82 36.90
N GLY A 126 -13.23 -22.76 36.18
CA GLY A 126 -14.28 -22.51 35.18
C GLY A 126 -15.71 -22.76 35.68
N SER A 127 -15.89 -22.96 36.99
CA SER A 127 -17.11 -23.56 37.58
C SER A 127 -17.77 -22.67 38.65
N THR A 128 -17.98 -21.39 38.32
CA THR A 128 -18.98 -20.48 38.94
C THR A 128 -19.40 -19.42 37.91
N TYR A 129 -20.58 -18.82 38.08
CA TYR A 129 -21.13 -17.75 37.22
C TYR A 129 -21.55 -18.17 35.79
N LYS A 130 -22.26 -19.29 35.68
CA LYS A 130 -23.30 -19.49 34.65
C LYS A 130 -24.58 -19.97 35.35
N ASP A 131 -25.23 -19.05 36.06
CA ASP A 131 -26.38 -19.36 36.91
C ASP A 131 -27.28 -18.11 37.04
N LYS A 132 -28.57 -18.25 36.72
CA LYS A 132 -29.57 -17.16 36.50
C LYS A 132 -29.18 -16.27 35.29
N VAL A 133 -29.98 -16.10 34.23
CA VAL A 133 -31.45 -16.12 34.12
C VAL A 133 -31.90 -16.70 32.77
N GLN A 134 -32.78 -17.71 32.79
CA GLN A 134 -33.88 -17.95 31.85
C GLN A 134 -34.83 -19.00 32.47
N PRO A 135 -36.16 -18.90 32.30
CA PRO A 135 -37.11 -19.86 32.86
C PRO A 135 -37.53 -20.95 31.85
N ASP A 136 -38.16 -21.99 32.40
CA ASP A 136 -38.97 -23.06 31.79
C ASP A 136 -39.20 -23.14 30.26
N MET A 137 -38.89 -24.31 29.69
CA MET A 137 -39.61 -24.90 28.55
C MET A 137 -39.41 -26.44 28.50
N GLU A 138 -40.02 -27.17 29.45
CA GLU A 138 -40.23 -28.62 29.33
C GLU A 138 -41.72 -28.93 29.53
N GLU A 139 -42.45 -29.10 28.41
CA GLU A 139 -43.48 -30.12 28.18
C GLU A 139 -44.26 -29.77 26.90
N LEU A 140 -43.98 -30.49 25.80
CA LEU A 140 -45.01 -30.97 24.86
C LEU A 140 -44.39 -31.99 23.88
N THR A 141 -44.95 -33.19 23.94
CA THR A 141 -44.52 -34.44 23.29
C THR A 141 -44.56 -34.46 21.76
N ASP A 142 -43.62 -35.20 21.18
CA ASP A 142 -43.73 -36.10 20.01
C ASP A 142 -44.35 -35.63 18.68
N ASN A 143 -43.67 -35.99 17.58
CA ASN A 143 -44.05 -35.93 16.15
C ASN A 143 -43.82 -34.60 15.40
N ALA A 144 -42.59 -34.37 14.95
CA ALA A 144 -42.27 -33.67 13.70
C ALA A 144 -40.91 -34.14 13.14
N GLU A 145 -40.68 -33.96 11.84
CA GLU A 145 -39.57 -34.51 11.06
C GLU A 145 -38.18 -33.89 11.39
N GLU A 146 -37.09 -34.63 11.11
CA GLU A 146 -35.71 -34.13 11.20
C GLU A 146 -35.41 -33.09 10.10
N PRO A 147 -34.76 -31.97 10.44
CA PRO A 147 -34.03 -31.12 9.50
C PRO A 147 -32.51 -31.20 9.74
N ASP A 148 -31.72 -31.41 8.68
CA ASP A 148 -30.27 -31.65 8.75
C ASP A 148 -29.48 -30.58 9.53
N GLU A 149 -28.57 -31.02 10.42
CA GLU A 149 -27.58 -30.14 11.05
C GLU A 149 -26.51 -29.71 10.03
N ALA A 150 -26.73 -28.54 9.41
CA ALA A 150 -25.78 -27.90 8.52
C ALA A 150 -24.54 -27.37 9.29
N GLU A 151 -23.59 -28.26 9.62
CA GLU A 151 -22.26 -27.88 10.11
C GLU A 151 -21.61 -26.87 9.16
N SER A 152 -21.32 -25.67 9.66
CA SER A 152 -20.69 -24.57 8.91
C SER A 152 -19.18 -24.79 8.72
N LYS A 153 -18.83 -25.88 8.03
CA LYS A 153 -17.49 -26.10 7.49
C LYS A 153 -17.14 -24.94 6.57
N GLN A 154 -16.05 -24.24 6.86
CA GLN A 154 -15.43 -23.33 5.88
C GLN A 154 -14.99 -24.18 4.69
N SER A 155 -15.70 -24.06 3.57
CA SER A 155 -15.26 -24.65 2.31
C SER A 155 -13.97 -23.96 1.87
N GLU A 156 -12.92 -24.74 1.60
CA GLU A 156 -11.80 -24.26 0.81
C GLU A 156 -12.36 -23.90 -0.57
N VAL A 157 -12.33 -22.60 -0.90
CA VAL A 157 -12.79 -22.11 -2.20
C VAL A 157 -11.78 -22.56 -3.24
N LYS A 158 -12.06 -23.71 -3.87
CA LYS A 158 -11.31 -24.16 -5.04
C LYS A 158 -11.38 -23.09 -6.12
N LEU A 159 -10.22 -22.56 -6.51
CA LEU A 159 -10.09 -21.55 -7.57
C LEU A 159 -9.91 -22.17 -8.96
N GLY A 160 -9.96 -23.50 -9.05
CA GLY A 160 -9.70 -24.27 -10.25
C GLY A 160 -8.22 -24.58 -10.48
N LYS A 161 -7.92 -24.99 -11.71
CA LYS A 161 -6.59 -25.42 -12.17
C LYS A 161 -6.38 -25.00 -13.62
N LEU A 162 -5.13 -24.76 -13.99
CA LEU A 162 -4.70 -24.31 -15.32
C LEU A 162 -3.72 -25.32 -15.93
N GLN A 163 -3.96 -25.72 -17.18
CA GLN A 163 -3.03 -26.48 -18.01
C GLN A 163 -2.26 -25.53 -18.92
N TYR A 164 -0.93 -25.62 -18.90
CA TYR A 164 -0.06 -24.86 -19.79
C TYR A 164 1.07 -25.73 -20.35
N LYS A 165 1.67 -25.25 -21.43
CA LYS A 165 2.84 -25.85 -22.06
C LYS A 165 3.95 -24.82 -22.27
N LEU A 166 5.19 -25.17 -21.95
CA LEU A 166 6.38 -24.32 -22.07
C LEU A 166 7.40 -24.97 -23.00
N GLU A 167 7.94 -24.19 -23.94
CA GLU A 167 8.97 -24.63 -24.88
C GLU A 167 10.01 -23.51 -25.06
N TYR A 168 11.28 -23.80 -24.79
CA TYR A 168 12.36 -22.82 -24.91
C TYR A 168 13.24 -23.12 -26.12
N ASP A 169 13.36 -22.15 -27.04
CA ASP A 169 14.26 -22.25 -28.18
C ASP A 169 15.60 -21.57 -27.86
N PHE A 170 16.64 -22.39 -27.70
CA PHE A 170 18.02 -21.98 -27.50
C PHE A 170 18.61 -21.22 -28.71
N ASN A 171 18.10 -21.45 -29.93
CA ASN A 171 18.63 -20.82 -31.14
C ASN A 171 18.15 -19.37 -31.26
N SER A 172 16.85 -19.10 -31.05
CA SER A 172 16.31 -17.73 -31.04
C SER A 172 16.36 -17.02 -29.68
N ASN A 173 16.75 -17.72 -28.60
CA ASN A 173 16.67 -17.25 -27.22
C ASN A 173 15.26 -16.71 -26.90
N SER A 174 14.25 -17.56 -27.12
CA SER A 174 12.85 -17.22 -26.86
C SER A 174 12.09 -18.33 -26.13
N LEU A 175 11.18 -17.91 -25.24
CA LEU A 175 10.29 -18.81 -24.51
C LEU A 175 8.90 -18.75 -25.14
N ALA A 176 8.45 -19.86 -25.71
CA ALA A 176 7.07 -20.07 -26.10
C ALA A 176 6.27 -20.56 -24.88
N VAL A 177 5.11 -19.96 -24.66
CA VAL A 177 4.20 -20.23 -23.56
C VAL A 177 2.81 -20.43 -24.15
N THR A 178 2.29 -21.65 -24.08
CA THR A 178 0.94 -21.99 -24.55
C THR A 178 0.01 -22.13 -23.36
N VAL A 179 -1.06 -21.34 -23.36
CA VAL A 179 -2.20 -21.49 -22.44
C VAL A 179 -3.17 -22.47 -23.10
N ILE A 180 -3.32 -23.66 -22.54
CA ILE A 180 -4.14 -24.73 -23.15
C ILE A 180 -5.59 -24.54 -22.70
N GLN A 181 -5.87 -24.80 -21.43
CA GLN A 181 -7.22 -24.72 -20.86
C GLN A 181 -7.18 -24.52 -19.34
N ALA A 182 -8.29 -24.08 -18.76
CA ALA A 182 -8.51 -24.13 -17.31
C ALA A 182 -9.77 -24.95 -16.99
N GLU A 183 -9.84 -25.49 -15.78
CA GLU A 183 -10.95 -26.31 -15.28
C GLU A 183 -11.29 -25.94 -13.83
N GLU A 184 -12.54 -26.21 -13.41
CA GLU A 184 -13.05 -25.97 -12.05
C GLU A 184 -12.95 -24.49 -11.59
N LEU A 185 -13.04 -23.51 -12.51
CA LEU A 185 -13.04 -22.08 -12.13
C LEU A 185 -14.30 -21.72 -11.30
N PRO A 186 -14.20 -20.83 -10.30
CA PRO A 186 -15.35 -20.31 -9.58
C PRO A 186 -16.19 -19.40 -10.48
N ALA A 187 -17.51 -19.44 -10.30
CA ALA A 187 -18.43 -18.49 -10.94
C ALA A 187 -18.48 -17.19 -10.14
N LEU A 188 -18.21 -16.05 -10.79
CA LEU A 188 -18.32 -14.71 -10.19
C LEU A 188 -19.51 -13.91 -10.76
N ASP A 189 -20.04 -14.26 -11.94
CA ASP A 189 -21.27 -13.66 -12.48
C ASP A 189 -22.48 -13.98 -11.59
N MET A 190 -23.41 -13.03 -11.47
CA MET A 190 -24.79 -13.31 -11.01
C MET A 190 -25.54 -14.36 -11.86
N GLY A 191 -25.00 -14.72 -13.04
CA GLY A 191 -25.51 -15.78 -13.89
C GLY A 191 -25.05 -17.20 -13.52
N GLY A 192 -24.21 -17.38 -12.50
CA GLY A 192 -23.61 -18.68 -12.16
C GLY A 192 -22.52 -19.12 -13.15
N THR A 193 -21.89 -18.15 -13.82
CA THR A 193 -20.82 -18.33 -14.80
C THR A 193 -19.65 -17.38 -14.55
N SER A 194 -18.69 -17.38 -15.46
CA SER A 194 -17.69 -16.33 -15.65
C SER A 194 -17.41 -16.19 -17.15
N ASP A 195 -16.84 -15.05 -17.56
CA ASP A 195 -16.25 -14.78 -18.88
C ASP A 195 -14.68 -14.82 -18.76
N PRO A 196 -14.03 -15.95 -18.41
CA PRO A 196 -12.61 -15.97 -18.07
C PRO A 196 -11.63 -15.68 -19.22
N TYR A 197 -10.49 -15.10 -18.85
CA TYR A 197 -9.31 -14.93 -19.70
C TYR A 197 -8.00 -14.87 -18.90
N VAL A 198 -6.86 -15.16 -19.53
CA VAL A 198 -5.55 -15.28 -18.87
C VAL A 198 -4.60 -14.18 -19.33
N LYS A 199 -4.00 -13.46 -18.38
CA LYS A 199 -2.86 -12.56 -18.61
C LYS A 199 -1.55 -13.29 -18.31
N VAL A 200 -0.61 -13.29 -19.25
CA VAL A 200 0.68 -13.97 -19.16
C VAL A 200 1.81 -12.96 -19.18
N TYR A 201 2.70 -13.00 -18.17
CA TYR A 201 3.83 -12.08 -18.05
C TYR A 201 5.02 -12.67 -17.27
N LEU A 202 6.21 -12.10 -17.45
CA LEU A 202 7.44 -12.52 -16.77
C LEU A 202 7.83 -11.51 -15.67
N LEU A 203 7.85 -11.92 -14.41
CA LEU A 203 8.47 -11.14 -13.34
C LEU A 203 10.00 -11.22 -13.45
N PRO A 204 10.75 -10.13 -13.16
CA PRO A 204 10.26 -8.84 -12.67
C PRO A 204 9.74 -7.86 -13.75
N ASP A 205 9.90 -8.17 -15.05
CA ASP A 205 9.52 -7.28 -16.16
C ASP A 205 8.00 -7.28 -16.46
N LYS A 206 7.23 -6.65 -15.56
CA LYS A 206 5.77 -6.43 -15.71
C LYS A 206 5.37 -5.61 -16.97
N LYS A 207 6.30 -5.19 -17.84
CA LYS A 207 6.01 -4.41 -19.06
C LYS A 207 5.51 -5.27 -20.23
N LYS A 208 6.10 -6.45 -20.44
CA LYS A 208 5.67 -7.39 -21.49
C LYS A 208 4.55 -8.28 -20.94
N LYS A 209 3.31 -7.97 -21.34
CA LYS A 209 2.12 -8.76 -21.02
C LYS A 209 1.48 -9.26 -22.32
N PHE A 210 1.02 -10.50 -22.31
CA PHE A 210 0.10 -11.04 -23.30
C PHE A 210 -1.22 -11.37 -22.61
N GLU A 211 -2.32 -11.35 -23.35
CA GLU A 211 -3.66 -11.64 -22.82
C GLU A 211 -4.37 -12.57 -23.82
N THR A 212 -5.03 -13.63 -23.33
CA THR A 212 -5.87 -14.50 -24.17
C THR A 212 -7.15 -13.79 -24.58
N LYS A 213 -7.86 -14.39 -25.53
CA LYS A 213 -9.28 -14.11 -25.78
C LYS A 213 -10.09 -14.37 -24.51
N VAL A 214 -11.22 -13.66 -24.43
CA VAL A 214 -12.27 -13.85 -23.42
C VAL A 214 -13.19 -14.98 -23.87
N HIS A 215 -13.30 -16.03 -23.07
CA HIS A 215 -14.22 -17.15 -23.31
C HIS A 215 -15.48 -16.91 -22.49
N ARG A 216 -16.62 -16.68 -23.16
CA ARG A 216 -17.83 -16.29 -22.46
C ARG A 216 -18.56 -17.45 -21.78
N LYS A 217 -19.11 -17.18 -20.60
CA LYS A 217 -20.02 -18.03 -19.83
C LYS A 217 -19.54 -19.48 -19.68
N THR A 218 -18.28 -19.64 -19.27
CA THR A 218 -17.68 -20.97 -19.03
C THR A 218 -16.78 -20.97 -17.81
N LEU A 219 -16.89 -22.06 -17.03
CA LEU A 219 -15.99 -22.34 -15.89
C LEU A 219 -14.84 -23.29 -16.29
N ASN A 220 -14.85 -23.76 -17.55
CA ASN A 220 -13.82 -24.63 -18.13
C ASN A 220 -13.41 -24.09 -19.52
N PRO A 221 -12.69 -22.95 -19.61
CA PRO A 221 -12.28 -22.35 -20.87
C PRO A 221 -11.12 -23.10 -21.54
N VAL A 222 -11.25 -23.35 -22.83
CA VAL A 222 -10.20 -23.94 -23.69
C VAL A 222 -9.66 -22.86 -24.61
N PHE A 223 -8.47 -22.32 -24.29
CA PHE A 223 -7.86 -21.19 -24.98
C PHE A 223 -7.04 -21.62 -26.21
N ASN A 224 -6.11 -22.57 -26.02
CA ASN A 224 -5.12 -23.01 -27.01
C ASN A 224 -4.35 -21.84 -27.68
N GLU A 225 -3.88 -20.87 -26.89
CA GLU A 225 -3.15 -19.70 -27.39
C GLU A 225 -1.67 -19.70 -26.97
N THR A 226 -0.77 -19.50 -27.95
CA THR A 226 0.68 -19.51 -27.76
C THR A 226 1.27 -18.10 -27.85
N PHE A 227 2.03 -17.71 -26.84
CA PHE A 227 2.72 -16.42 -26.73
C PHE A 227 4.24 -16.62 -26.72
N THR A 228 4.99 -15.77 -27.43
CA THR A 228 6.46 -15.91 -27.54
C THR A 228 7.19 -14.73 -26.90
N PHE A 229 7.83 -14.98 -25.76
CA PHE A 229 8.73 -14.02 -25.12
C PHE A 229 10.09 -14.01 -25.83
N LYS A 230 10.21 -13.16 -26.85
CA LYS A 230 11.47 -12.93 -27.59
C LYS A 230 12.50 -12.20 -26.74
N SER A 231 13.77 -12.55 -26.95
CA SER A 231 14.95 -11.99 -26.27
C SER A 231 14.94 -12.29 -24.76
N VAL A 232 14.88 -13.57 -24.43
CA VAL A 232 15.03 -14.09 -23.06
C VAL A 232 16.22 -15.07 -23.06
N PRO A 233 17.45 -14.60 -22.77
CA PRO A 233 18.62 -15.47 -22.63
C PRO A 233 18.41 -16.51 -21.52
N TYR A 234 18.94 -17.72 -21.67
CA TYR A 234 18.77 -18.81 -20.71
C TYR A 234 19.21 -18.45 -19.27
N ALA A 235 20.33 -17.72 -19.13
CA ALA A 235 20.81 -17.22 -17.84
C ALA A 235 19.87 -16.19 -17.19
N ASP A 236 19.14 -15.40 -18.00
CA ASP A 236 18.12 -14.48 -17.51
C ASP A 236 16.80 -15.19 -17.22
N ALA A 237 16.47 -16.25 -17.96
CA ALA A 237 15.27 -17.06 -17.77
C ALA A 237 15.24 -17.63 -16.34
N MET A 238 16.36 -18.20 -15.90
CA MET A 238 16.54 -18.74 -14.53
C MET A 238 16.25 -17.73 -13.42
N ASN A 239 16.39 -16.41 -13.68
CA ASN A 239 16.13 -15.35 -12.70
C ASN A 239 14.72 -14.74 -12.83
N LYS A 240 13.82 -15.37 -13.60
CA LYS A 240 12.45 -14.89 -13.86
C LYS A 240 11.41 -15.88 -13.37
N THR A 241 10.24 -15.35 -13.01
CA THR A 241 9.04 -16.13 -12.68
C THR A 241 7.99 -15.84 -13.74
N LEU A 242 7.55 -16.87 -14.45
CA LEU A 242 6.41 -16.78 -15.35
C LEU A 242 5.13 -16.76 -14.50
N VAL A 243 4.21 -15.85 -14.82
CA VAL A 243 2.93 -15.70 -14.11
C VAL A 243 1.79 -15.77 -15.11
N PHE A 244 0.86 -16.67 -14.82
CA PHE A 244 -0.45 -16.75 -15.45
C PHE A 244 -1.47 -16.20 -14.43
N ALA A 245 -2.09 -15.06 -14.72
CA ALA A 245 -3.13 -14.48 -13.88
C ALA A 245 -4.48 -14.59 -14.59
N ILE A 246 -5.43 -15.31 -14.01
CA ILE A 246 -6.76 -15.51 -14.59
C ILE A 246 -7.69 -14.42 -14.06
N PHE A 247 -8.37 -13.76 -14.98
CA PHE A 247 -9.35 -12.72 -14.72
C PHE A 247 -10.71 -13.12 -15.29
N ASP A 248 -11.76 -12.65 -14.63
CA ASP A 248 -13.11 -12.63 -15.20
C ASP A 248 -13.29 -11.33 -16.01
N PHE A 249 -13.86 -11.40 -17.21
CA PHE A 249 -14.09 -10.23 -18.05
C PHE A 249 -15.43 -9.59 -17.71
N ASP A 250 -15.39 -8.43 -17.07
CA ASP A 250 -16.59 -7.68 -16.71
C ASP A 250 -16.83 -6.50 -17.65
N ARG A 251 -18.05 -6.40 -18.21
CA ARG A 251 -18.40 -5.38 -19.20
C ARG A 251 -18.65 -3.99 -18.59
N PHE A 252 -19.08 -3.93 -17.34
CA PHE A 252 -19.52 -2.69 -16.69
C PHE A 252 -18.82 -2.42 -15.35
N SER A 253 -18.10 -3.41 -14.80
CA SER A 253 -17.29 -3.27 -13.60
C SER A 253 -15.79 -3.36 -13.91
N LYS A 254 -14.97 -3.30 -12.85
CA LYS A 254 -13.55 -3.69 -12.93
C LYS A 254 -13.48 -5.22 -12.98
N HIS A 255 -12.70 -5.77 -13.92
CA HIS A 255 -12.42 -7.20 -14.03
C HIS A 255 -11.85 -7.76 -12.71
N ASP A 256 -12.46 -8.82 -12.18
CA ASP A 256 -11.99 -9.50 -10.98
C ASP A 256 -10.94 -10.57 -11.30
N GLN A 257 -9.99 -10.78 -10.40
CA GLN A 257 -8.92 -11.76 -10.61
C GLN A 257 -9.23 -13.04 -9.84
N ILE A 258 -9.62 -14.08 -10.58
CA ILE A 258 -9.98 -15.41 -10.08
C ILE A 258 -8.81 -16.07 -9.33
N GLY A 259 -7.60 -15.99 -9.89
CA GLY A 259 -6.43 -16.67 -9.34
C GLY A 259 -5.15 -16.35 -10.10
N GLU A 260 -4.04 -16.90 -9.63
CA GLU A 260 -2.78 -16.90 -10.37
C GLU A 260 -1.99 -18.21 -10.20
N VAL A 261 -1.18 -18.53 -11.22
CA VAL A 261 -0.15 -19.57 -11.18
C VAL A 261 1.20 -18.90 -11.36
N LYS A 262 2.07 -19.02 -10.36
CA LYS A 262 3.48 -18.60 -10.41
C LYS A 262 4.38 -19.79 -10.70
N VAL A 263 5.28 -19.61 -11.66
CA VAL A 263 6.17 -20.64 -12.18
C VAL A 263 7.61 -20.10 -12.20
N PRO A 264 8.40 -20.31 -11.13
CA PRO A 264 9.80 -19.91 -11.09
C PRO A 264 10.59 -20.74 -12.10
N LEU A 265 11.15 -20.11 -13.13
CA LEU A 265 11.78 -20.85 -14.23
C LEU A 265 13.08 -21.57 -13.81
N CYS A 266 13.68 -21.19 -12.66
CA CYS A 266 14.77 -21.93 -12.03
C CYS A 266 14.39 -23.30 -11.45
N GLN A 267 13.09 -23.62 -11.32
CA GLN A 267 12.60 -24.91 -10.85
C GLN A 267 12.27 -25.88 -11.98
N ILE A 268 12.47 -25.46 -13.24
CA ILE A 268 12.00 -26.18 -14.43
C ILE A 268 13.15 -26.42 -15.40
N ASP A 269 13.25 -27.63 -15.92
CA ASP A 269 14.19 -27.97 -17.00
C ASP A 269 13.67 -27.48 -18.36
N LEU A 270 14.00 -26.24 -18.69
CA LEU A 270 13.69 -25.61 -19.98
C LEU A 270 14.36 -26.30 -21.19
N ALA A 271 15.21 -27.32 -21.01
CA ALA A 271 15.72 -28.13 -22.12
C ALA A 271 14.67 -29.12 -22.68
N GLN A 272 13.54 -29.30 -22.00
CA GLN A 272 12.45 -30.19 -22.40
C GLN A 272 11.16 -29.40 -22.63
N THR A 273 10.27 -29.93 -23.47
CA THR A 273 8.88 -29.46 -23.54
C THR A 273 8.16 -29.83 -22.25
N ILE A 274 7.75 -28.84 -21.47
CA ILE A 274 6.96 -29.05 -20.25
C ILE A 274 5.50 -28.89 -20.59
N GLU A 275 4.65 -29.82 -20.17
CA GLU A 275 3.20 -29.67 -20.15
C GLU A 275 2.68 -30.21 -18.82
N GLU A 276 2.06 -29.33 -18.02
CA GLU A 276 1.58 -29.71 -16.68
C GLU A 276 0.31 -28.93 -16.29
N TRP A 277 -0.41 -29.49 -15.32
CA TRP A 277 -1.50 -28.83 -14.62
C TRP A 277 -0.97 -28.18 -13.33
N ARG A 278 -1.41 -26.97 -13.02
CA ARG A 278 -1.23 -26.36 -11.69
C ARG A 278 -2.53 -25.80 -11.15
N GLU A 279 -2.74 -25.99 -9.85
CA GLU A 279 -3.85 -25.39 -9.11
C GLU A 279 -3.68 -23.87 -9.04
N LEU A 280 -4.79 -23.15 -9.07
CA LEU A 280 -4.82 -21.69 -9.01
C LEU A 280 -4.68 -21.22 -7.57
N GLN A 281 -3.67 -20.40 -7.31
CA GLN A 281 -3.40 -19.82 -6.00
C GLN A 281 -4.24 -18.55 -5.81
N SER A 282 -4.69 -18.31 -4.57
CA SER A 282 -5.48 -17.12 -4.27
C SER A 282 -4.63 -15.85 -4.39
N VAL A 283 -5.12 -14.91 -5.17
CA VAL A 283 -4.48 -13.60 -5.37
C VAL A 283 -4.36 -12.85 -4.04
N GLU A 284 -5.27 -13.14 -3.10
CA GLU A 284 -5.26 -12.64 -1.72
C GLU A 284 -3.98 -12.96 -0.93
N GLY A 285 -3.27 -14.05 -1.27
CA GLY A 285 -2.05 -14.48 -0.60
C GLY A 285 -0.80 -13.73 -1.07
N GLU A 286 -0.53 -13.75 -2.37
CA GLU A 286 0.75 -13.28 -2.90
C GLU A 286 0.69 -12.41 -4.17
N GLY A 287 -0.46 -12.30 -4.85
CA GLY A 287 -0.62 -11.40 -6.00
C GLY A 287 -0.99 -9.98 -5.56
N GLY A 288 -1.80 -9.90 -4.50
CA GLY A 288 -2.35 -8.66 -3.93
C GLY A 288 -1.40 -7.87 -3.03
N GLN A 289 -0.16 -8.32 -2.77
CA GLN A 289 0.76 -7.62 -1.84
C GLN A 289 1.21 -6.23 -2.34
N ASP A 290 1.08 -5.93 -3.63
CA ASP A 290 1.28 -4.56 -4.16
C ASP A 290 0.19 -3.60 -3.62
N ASN A 291 -1.00 -4.10 -3.28
CA ASN A 291 -2.15 -3.31 -2.81
C ASN A 291 -2.50 -3.52 -1.32
N LYS A 292 -2.26 -4.70 -0.74
CA LYS A 292 -2.58 -4.97 0.67
C LYS A 292 -1.52 -4.33 1.56
N LEU A 293 -1.91 -3.28 2.27
CA LEU A 293 -1.02 -2.44 3.08
C LEU A 293 -0.47 -3.14 4.34
N GLY A 294 -1.13 -4.24 4.75
CA GLY A 294 -0.78 -5.11 5.89
C GLY A 294 -1.87 -5.14 6.96
N ASP A 295 -1.63 -5.88 8.04
CA ASP A 295 -2.56 -6.00 9.17
C ASP A 295 -1.88 -5.56 10.48
N ILE A 296 -2.60 -4.85 11.36
CA ILE A 296 -2.10 -4.41 12.68
C ILE A 296 -2.93 -5.00 13.83
N CYS A 297 -2.25 -5.45 14.89
CA CYS A 297 -2.86 -5.93 16.12
C CYS A 297 -2.63 -4.95 17.27
N PHE A 298 -3.70 -4.53 17.92
CA PHE A 298 -3.64 -3.70 19.13
C PHE A 298 -4.80 -4.04 20.08
N SER A 299 -4.62 -3.73 21.36
CA SER A 299 -5.69 -3.82 22.35
C SER A 299 -6.20 -2.45 22.77
N LEU A 300 -7.52 -2.39 23.01
CA LEU A 300 -8.22 -1.25 23.55
C LEU A 300 -8.80 -1.60 24.92
N ARG A 301 -8.71 -0.66 25.86
CA ARG A 301 -9.28 -0.79 27.21
C ARG A 301 -9.80 0.55 27.67
N TYR A 302 -11.10 0.64 27.93
CA TYR A 302 -11.71 1.85 28.50
C TYR A 302 -12.11 1.67 29.96
N VAL A 303 -11.92 2.73 30.77
CA VAL A 303 -12.32 2.81 32.18
C VAL A 303 -13.17 4.07 32.38
N PRO A 304 -14.52 3.98 32.33
CA PRO A 304 -15.41 5.13 32.42
C PRO A 304 -15.18 5.98 33.68
N THR A 305 -15.09 5.34 34.85
CA THR A 305 -14.91 5.99 36.17
C THR A 305 -13.65 6.87 36.28
N ALA A 306 -12.66 6.67 35.40
CA ALA A 306 -11.40 7.43 35.40
C ALA A 306 -11.20 8.24 34.11
N GLY A 307 -12.14 8.19 33.16
CA GLY A 307 -11.98 8.76 31.82
C GLY A 307 -10.71 8.30 31.10
N LYS A 308 -10.30 7.03 31.27
CA LYS A 308 -9.01 6.52 30.74
C LYS A 308 -9.21 5.50 29.64
N LEU A 309 -8.72 5.84 28.45
CA LEU A 309 -8.58 4.97 27.29
C LEU A 309 -7.11 4.54 27.20
N THR A 310 -6.84 3.24 27.36
CA THR A 310 -5.52 2.65 27.12
C THR A 310 -5.53 1.91 25.79
N VAL A 311 -4.51 2.19 24.96
CA VAL A 311 -4.26 1.58 23.66
C VAL A 311 -2.90 0.89 23.75
N VAL A 312 -2.83 -0.43 23.54
CA VAL A 312 -1.57 -1.17 23.50
C VAL A 312 -1.32 -1.66 22.09
N ILE A 313 -0.32 -1.11 21.41
CA ILE A 313 0.12 -1.59 20.10
C ILE A 313 0.93 -2.86 20.32
N LEU A 314 0.43 -4.00 19.83
CA LEU A 314 1.06 -5.30 20.04
C LEU A 314 2.08 -5.55 18.94
N GLU A 315 1.62 -5.69 17.70
CA GLU A 315 2.43 -6.03 16.53
C GLU A 315 1.71 -5.65 15.24
N ALA A 316 2.41 -5.70 14.11
CA ALA A 316 1.82 -5.71 12.77
C ALA A 316 2.47 -6.81 11.93
N LYS A 317 1.79 -7.25 10.87
CA LYS A 317 2.27 -8.28 9.94
C LYS A 317 1.98 -7.92 8.49
N ASN A 318 2.73 -8.53 7.58
CA ASN A 318 2.55 -8.42 6.13
C ASN A 318 2.48 -6.96 5.63
N LEU A 319 3.23 -6.05 6.26
CA LEU A 319 3.24 -4.64 5.87
C LEU A 319 3.75 -4.46 4.45
N LYS A 320 3.14 -3.54 3.70
CA LYS A 320 3.61 -3.14 2.38
C LYS A 320 5.02 -2.53 2.47
N LYS A 321 5.89 -2.98 1.56
CA LYS A 321 7.29 -2.57 1.43
C LYS A 321 7.38 -1.25 0.65
N MET A 322 7.79 -0.16 1.30
CA MET A 322 8.03 1.13 0.63
C MET A 322 9.47 1.24 0.10
N ASP A 323 10.43 0.71 0.87
CA ASP A 323 11.86 0.96 0.70
C ASP A 323 12.47 0.35 -0.58
N VAL A 324 13.12 1.16 -1.42
CA VAL A 324 13.69 0.76 -2.72
C VAL A 324 15.02 0.01 -2.52
N GLY A 325 14.92 -1.26 -2.17
CA GLY A 325 16.04 -2.17 -1.93
C GLY A 325 16.19 -2.62 -0.48
N GLY A 326 15.41 -2.04 0.44
CA GLY A 326 15.29 -2.47 1.84
C GLY A 326 14.04 -3.31 2.11
N LEU A 327 13.81 -3.61 3.39
CA LEU A 327 12.47 -3.77 3.95
C LEU A 327 12.20 -2.51 4.78
N SER A 328 10.94 -2.15 4.98
CA SER A 328 10.52 -0.98 5.77
C SER A 328 11.15 -0.90 7.18
N ASP A 329 11.30 0.33 7.67
CA ASP A 329 11.63 0.71 9.07
C ASP A 329 10.33 1.20 9.80
N PRO A 330 9.29 0.36 10.01
CA PRO A 330 7.98 0.82 10.46
C PRO A 330 7.92 1.34 11.90
N TYR A 331 7.01 2.30 12.10
CA TYR A 331 6.50 2.74 13.41
C TYR A 331 5.02 3.13 13.34
N VAL A 332 4.35 3.13 14.48
CA VAL A 332 2.92 3.46 14.59
C VAL A 332 2.73 4.84 15.20
N LYS A 333 1.99 5.71 14.51
CA LYS A 333 1.44 6.97 15.04
C LYS A 333 0.03 6.73 15.56
N ILE A 334 -0.30 7.25 16.73
CA ILE A 334 -1.64 7.17 17.33
C ILE A 334 -2.12 8.60 17.58
N ALA A 335 -3.25 8.98 16.97
CA ALA A 335 -3.83 10.30 17.12
C ALA A 335 -5.29 10.19 17.58
N LEU A 336 -5.61 10.83 18.70
CA LEU A 336 -6.99 11.03 19.12
C LEU A 336 -7.55 12.26 18.40
N MET A 337 -8.66 12.09 17.69
CA MET A 337 -9.39 13.11 16.95
C MET A 337 -10.69 13.47 17.67
N GLN A 338 -11.16 14.71 17.51
CA GLN A 338 -12.51 15.15 17.88
C GLN A 338 -12.92 16.29 16.94
N ASN A 339 -14.11 16.20 16.33
CA ASN A 339 -14.63 17.18 15.36
C ASN A 339 -13.58 17.58 14.29
N GLY A 340 -12.89 16.60 13.71
CA GLY A 340 -11.81 16.79 12.72
C GLY A 340 -10.48 17.33 13.27
N LYS A 341 -10.40 17.75 14.54
CA LYS A 341 -9.18 18.30 15.16
C LYS A 341 -8.38 17.21 15.89
N ARG A 342 -7.05 17.25 15.74
CA ARG A 342 -6.08 16.33 16.35
C ARG A 342 -5.79 16.75 17.81
N LEU A 343 -6.43 16.10 18.80
CA LEU A 343 -6.35 16.44 20.23
C LEU A 343 -5.00 16.05 20.87
N LYS A 344 -4.66 14.76 20.83
CA LYS A 344 -3.46 14.18 21.47
C LYS A 344 -2.80 13.21 20.50
N LYS A 345 -1.47 13.27 20.37
CA LYS A 345 -0.67 12.38 19.50
C LYS A 345 0.36 11.62 20.33
N LYS A 346 0.59 10.35 19.99
CA LYS A 346 1.65 9.48 20.53
C LYS A 346 2.25 8.66 19.36
N LYS A 347 3.42 8.06 19.57
CA LYS A 347 4.07 7.17 18.60
C LYS A 347 4.86 6.07 19.30
N THR A 348 5.07 4.95 18.61
CA THR A 348 5.93 3.86 19.07
C THR A 348 7.42 4.13 18.86
N SER A 349 8.26 3.21 19.36
CA SER A 349 9.60 2.99 18.81
C SER A 349 9.54 2.57 17.33
N ILE A 350 10.65 2.81 16.61
CA ILE A 350 10.85 2.40 15.21
C ILE A 350 11.49 1.01 15.21
N LYS A 351 10.91 0.06 14.45
CA LYS A 351 11.51 -1.26 14.21
C LYS A 351 12.17 -1.21 12.84
N LYS A 352 13.36 -1.81 12.69
CA LYS A 352 14.15 -1.66 11.46
C LYS A 352 14.11 -2.88 10.57
N CYS A 353 14.06 -2.64 9.26
CA CYS A 353 14.10 -3.62 8.19
C CYS A 353 13.19 -4.83 8.44
N THR A 354 11.90 -4.59 8.69
CA THR A 354 10.90 -5.64 8.96
C THR A 354 9.51 -5.27 8.46
N LEU A 355 8.83 -6.24 7.84
CA LEU A 355 7.41 -6.14 7.48
C LEU A 355 6.49 -6.77 8.55
N ASN A 356 7.08 -7.32 9.62
CA ASN A 356 6.40 -7.95 10.75
C ASN A 356 6.93 -7.38 12.09
N PRO A 357 6.66 -6.09 12.41
CA PRO A 357 7.17 -5.44 13.62
C PRO A 357 6.41 -5.80 14.89
N TYR A 358 7.13 -6.25 15.92
CA TYR A 358 6.63 -6.41 17.29
C TYR A 358 6.93 -5.18 18.16
N TYR A 359 5.91 -4.60 18.79
CA TYR A 359 5.98 -3.39 19.61
C TYR A 359 5.78 -3.69 21.10
N ASN A 360 4.60 -4.17 21.47
CA ASN A 360 4.08 -4.27 22.85
C ASN A 360 4.24 -2.95 23.65
N GLU A 361 3.78 -1.85 23.06
CA GLU A 361 3.90 -0.49 23.61
C GLU A 361 2.54 0.06 24.03
N SER A 362 2.43 0.55 25.28
CA SER A 362 1.17 0.96 25.91
C SER A 362 1.03 2.49 26.02
N PHE A 363 -0.13 3.01 25.64
CA PHE A 363 -0.41 4.43 25.51
C PHE A 363 -1.76 4.79 26.14
N THR A 364 -1.74 5.65 27.16
CA THR A 364 -2.98 6.13 27.83
C THR A 364 -3.37 7.52 27.35
N PHE A 365 -4.66 7.69 27.04
CA PHE A 365 -5.33 8.94 26.74
C PHE A 365 -6.41 9.21 27.80
N GLU A 366 -6.56 10.47 28.20
CA GLU A 366 -7.73 10.90 28.99
C GLU A 366 -8.84 11.34 28.04
N VAL A 367 -10.01 10.70 28.18
CA VAL A 367 -11.24 10.92 27.42
C VAL A 367 -12.42 10.76 28.40
N PRO A 368 -13.15 11.83 28.74
CA PRO A 368 -14.36 11.72 29.55
C PRO A 368 -15.45 10.90 28.85
N PHE A 369 -16.34 10.26 29.62
CA PHE A 369 -17.36 9.37 29.06
C PHE A 369 -18.36 10.11 28.15
N GLU A 370 -18.65 11.36 28.47
CA GLU A 370 -19.50 12.29 27.72
C GLU A 370 -18.90 12.67 26.35
N GLN A 371 -17.63 12.33 26.14
CA GLN A 371 -16.87 12.58 24.91
C GLN A 371 -16.50 11.30 24.17
N ILE A 372 -16.67 10.10 24.74
CA ILE A 372 -16.17 8.85 24.13
C ILE A 372 -16.86 8.52 22.79
N GLN A 373 -18.10 8.96 22.60
CA GLN A 373 -18.84 8.85 21.33
C GLN A 373 -18.44 9.92 20.30
N LYS A 374 -17.79 11.00 20.72
CA LYS A 374 -17.41 12.17 19.89
C LYS A 374 -15.95 12.17 19.47
N VAL A 375 -15.14 11.23 19.99
CA VAL A 375 -13.75 11.03 19.58
C VAL A 375 -13.64 9.93 18.53
N GLN A 376 -12.57 10.01 17.74
CA GLN A 376 -12.10 8.91 16.90
C GLN A 376 -10.64 8.63 17.24
N LEU A 377 -10.25 7.37 17.29
CA LEU A 377 -8.89 6.92 17.44
C LEU A 377 -8.33 6.58 16.06
N VAL A 378 -7.37 7.37 15.58
CA VAL A 378 -6.66 7.11 14.33
C VAL A 378 -5.34 6.43 14.65
N VAL A 379 -5.15 5.23 14.12
CA VAL A 379 -3.90 4.47 14.17
C VAL A 379 -3.31 4.47 12.76
N THR A 380 -2.04 4.83 12.62
CA THR A 380 -1.38 4.92 11.30
C THR A 380 0.00 4.28 11.37
N VAL A 381 0.24 3.28 10.53
CA VAL A 381 1.57 2.70 10.33
C VAL A 381 2.29 3.55 9.30
N VAL A 382 3.55 3.87 9.58
CA VAL A 382 4.38 4.79 8.79
C VAL A 382 5.78 4.21 8.68
N ASP A 383 6.36 4.28 7.50
CA ASP A 383 7.76 3.93 7.27
C ASP A 383 8.69 5.05 7.78
N TYR A 384 9.92 4.71 8.15
CA TYR A 384 10.90 5.69 8.64
C TYR A 384 12.10 5.85 7.70
N ASP A 385 11.88 6.66 6.67
CA ASP A 385 12.95 7.17 5.82
C ASP A 385 13.98 7.96 6.65
N ARG A 386 15.25 7.59 6.53
CA ARG A 386 16.37 8.37 7.11
C ARG A 386 16.70 9.61 6.28
N ILE A 387 16.39 9.58 4.98
CA ILE A 387 16.66 10.64 4.01
C ILE A 387 15.42 10.73 3.12
N GLY A 388 14.53 11.68 3.40
CA GLY A 388 13.23 11.79 2.73
C GLY A 388 12.11 12.15 3.69
N THR A 389 10.87 11.87 3.30
CA THR A 389 9.65 12.15 4.06
C THR A 389 8.93 10.85 4.44
N SER A 390 9.00 10.46 5.72
CA SER A 390 8.37 9.25 6.29
C SER A 390 6.95 8.96 5.78
N GLU A 391 6.83 8.00 4.86
CA GLU A 391 5.59 7.71 4.15
C GLU A 391 4.57 6.88 5.00
N PRO A 392 3.27 7.21 4.96
CA PRO A 392 2.25 6.42 5.65
C PRO A 392 1.95 5.12 4.88
N ILE A 393 2.30 3.97 5.46
CA ILE A 393 2.01 2.64 4.89
C ILE A 393 0.50 2.37 4.90
N GLY A 394 -0.21 2.78 5.95
CA GLY A 394 -1.67 2.60 6.04
C GLY A 394 -2.29 3.05 7.37
N LYS A 395 -3.63 3.12 7.40
CA LYS A 395 -4.44 3.82 8.41
C LYS A 395 -5.62 2.95 8.86
N VAL A 396 -5.98 3.05 10.14
CA VAL A 396 -7.21 2.48 10.74
C VAL A 396 -7.87 3.60 11.55
N VAL A 397 -9.20 3.70 11.48
CA VAL A 397 -9.98 4.73 12.20
C VAL A 397 -11.09 4.06 12.99
N LEU A 398 -11.01 4.17 14.32
CA LEU A 398 -11.99 3.59 15.25
C LEU A 398 -12.77 4.71 15.96
N GLY A 399 -14.01 4.45 16.33
CA GLY A 399 -14.91 5.45 16.91
C GLY A 399 -16.36 5.15 16.56
N TYR A 400 -17.27 6.04 16.96
CA TYR A 400 -18.71 5.84 16.70
C TYR A 400 -19.07 5.86 15.20
N ASN A 401 -18.37 6.68 14.41
CA ASN A 401 -18.59 6.80 12.96
C ASN A 401 -17.74 5.79 12.14
N ALA A 402 -17.14 4.78 12.77
CA ALA A 402 -16.45 3.72 12.04
C ALA A 402 -17.46 2.69 11.47
N SER A 403 -17.01 1.80 10.61
CA SER A 403 -17.80 0.69 10.07
C SER A 403 -17.09 -0.64 10.25
N GLY A 404 -17.82 -1.76 10.17
CA GLY A 404 -17.28 -3.11 10.21
C GLY A 404 -16.44 -3.43 11.45
N THR A 405 -15.24 -3.98 11.24
CA THR A 405 -14.28 -4.45 12.26
C THR A 405 -13.89 -3.39 13.28
N GLU A 406 -13.73 -2.13 12.84
CA GLU A 406 -13.34 -1.01 13.69
C GLU A 406 -14.46 -0.56 14.63
N LEU A 407 -15.70 -0.53 14.13
CA LEU A 407 -16.89 -0.25 14.96
C LEU A 407 -17.13 -1.37 15.97
N ARG A 408 -16.96 -2.63 15.56
CA ARG A 408 -17.04 -3.78 16.47
C ARG A 408 -16.02 -3.68 17.61
N HIS A 409 -14.74 -3.45 17.30
CA HIS A 409 -13.69 -3.35 18.33
C HIS A 409 -13.95 -2.20 19.32
N TRP A 410 -14.44 -1.06 18.82
CA TRP A 410 -14.84 0.08 19.65
C TRP A 410 -16.05 -0.23 20.53
N SER A 411 -17.02 -0.99 20.01
CA SER A 411 -18.23 -1.40 20.74
C SER A 411 -17.90 -2.44 21.82
N ASP A 412 -17.10 -3.45 21.49
CA ASP A 412 -16.65 -4.50 22.43
C ASP A 412 -15.82 -3.90 23.57
N MET A 413 -14.99 -2.89 23.29
CA MET A 413 -14.26 -2.10 24.30
C MET A 413 -15.21 -1.36 25.28
N LEU A 414 -16.33 -0.81 24.79
CA LEU A 414 -17.31 -0.09 25.61
C LEU A 414 -18.21 -1.04 26.40
N ALA A 415 -18.61 -2.16 25.79
CA ALA A 415 -19.42 -3.21 26.41
C ALA A 415 -18.66 -4.02 27.47
N SER A 416 -17.32 -4.10 27.37
CA SER A 416 -16.43 -4.79 28.32
C SER A 416 -15.58 -3.82 29.17
N PRO A 417 -16.19 -2.91 29.96
CA PRO A 417 -15.44 -1.89 30.69
C PRO A 417 -14.39 -2.51 31.62
N ARG A 418 -13.22 -1.88 31.71
CA ARG A 418 -12.05 -2.32 32.47
C ARG A 418 -11.36 -3.60 31.96
N ARG A 419 -11.86 -4.30 30.94
CA ARG A 419 -11.14 -5.40 30.26
C ARG A 419 -10.40 -4.88 29.01
N PRO A 420 -9.18 -5.38 28.71
CA PRO A 420 -8.55 -5.13 27.41
C PRO A 420 -9.11 -6.09 26.35
N ILE A 421 -9.55 -5.55 25.22
CA ILE A 421 -9.97 -6.32 24.05
C ILE A 421 -8.89 -6.15 22.98
N ALA A 422 -8.25 -7.24 22.54
CA ALA A 422 -7.26 -7.24 21.46
C ALA A 422 -7.88 -7.70 20.14
N GLN A 423 -7.59 -6.99 19.04
CA GLN A 423 -8.13 -7.33 17.74
C GLN A 423 -7.14 -6.97 16.62
N TRP A 424 -7.18 -7.76 15.54
CA TRP A 424 -6.52 -7.46 14.26
C TRP A 424 -7.39 -6.53 13.41
N HIS A 425 -6.74 -5.62 12.69
CA HIS A 425 -7.35 -4.70 11.74
C HIS A 425 -6.51 -4.62 10.46
N THR A 426 -7.16 -4.76 9.31
CA THR A 426 -6.53 -4.53 8.00
C THR A 426 -6.25 -3.05 7.82
N LEU A 427 -5.05 -2.69 7.36
CA LEU A 427 -4.68 -1.31 7.06
C LEU A 427 -5.39 -0.85 5.78
N LYS A 428 -6.02 0.33 5.84
CA LYS A 428 -6.69 1.01 4.72
C LYS A 428 -5.85 2.19 4.24
N ASP A 429 -6.08 2.64 3.00
CA ASP A 429 -5.29 3.72 2.41
C ASP A 429 -5.35 5.02 3.23
N PRO A 430 -4.23 5.75 3.36
CA PRO A 430 -4.14 6.91 4.24
C PRO A 430 -5.02 8.08 3.78
N GLU A 431 -5.26 8.21 2.47
CA GLU A 431 -5.92 9.36 1.84
C GLU A 431 -7.45 9.31 1.85
N ASP A 432 -8.06 8.12 1.78
CA ASP A 432 -9.53 8.00 1.63
C ASP A 432 -10.33 8.53 2.83
N GLY A 433 -9.68 8.69 3.98
CA GLY A 433 -10.30 9.29 5.17
C GLY A 433 -10.22 10.82 5.25
N ASP A 434 -9.70 11.53 4.24
CA ASP A 434 -9.61 13.00 4.22
C ASP A 434 -10.36 13.64 3.01
N LYS A 435 -10.98 12.84 2.12
CA LYS A 435 -11.98 13.29 1.15
C LYS A 435 -13.29 13.59 1.88
N LYS A 436 -13.73 14.84 1.84
CA LYS A 436 -14.99 15.30 2.42
C LYS A 436 -16.11 15.35 1.37
N ASP A 437 -17.31 15.04 1.82
CA ASP A 437 -18.51 15.83 1.52
C ASP A 437 -18.64 16.98 2.54
#